data_AF-A0A965RZQ1-F1
#
_entry.id   AF-A0A965RZQ1-F1
#
_cell.length_a   1.000
_cell.length_b   1.000
_cell.length_c   1.000
_cell.angle_alpha   90.00
_cell.angle_beta   90.00
_cell.angle_gamma   90.00
#
_symmetry.space_group_name_H-M   'P 1'
#
loop_
_entity.id
_entity.type
_entity.pdbx_description
1 polymer ?
#
loop_
_entity_poly.entity_id
_entity_poly.type
_entity_poly.pdbx_seq_one_letter_code
_entity_poly.pdbx_strand_id
1 'polypeptide(L)'
;MSQLEKPTSRLRDSDRKTRVHLSLYDRVKFLLLFGLTFLVLAWSSLAQNPILSFQDAINETARSKSWLIILAVIEVVRQIHFLIAELLSPYHGIWTKYFAFVDTQVHRLSDWTRFRLSRVVKWLLVVFLLAVILGAVYKEPPIKALFLAPKAFLTALPMLGQLLFAVFFVIIQFGAIFWFLSRGGV
;
A
#
# COMPACT_ATOMS: atom_id res chain seq x y z
N MET A 1 -29.53 -11.89 -46.85
CA MET A 1 -28.34 -12.32 -46.09
C MET A 1 -28.19 -11.41 -44.88
N SER A 2 -28.58 -11.89 -43.71
CA SER A 2 -28.45 -11.16 -42.44
C SER A 2 -26.99 -11.22 -41.99
N GLN A 3 -26.29 -10.08 -41.99
CA GLN A 3 -24.97 -9.94 -41.38
C GLN A 3 -25.16 -10.09 -39.87
N LEU A 4 -24.86 -11.27 -39.33
CA LEU A 4 -24.79 -11.49 -37.89
C LEU A 4 -23.68 -10.60 -37.34
N GLU A 5 -24.05 -9.50 -36.67
CA GLU A 5 -23.13 -8.74 -35.83
C GLU A 5 -22.52 -9.71 -34.83
N LYS A 6 -21.24 -10.06 -35.05
CA LYS A 6 -20.44 -10.75 -34.05
C LYS A 6 -20.51 -9.90 -32.77
N PRO A 7 -20.84 -10.48 -31.61
CA PRO A 7 -20.75 -9.74 -30.36
C PRO A 7 -19.32 -9.20 -30.29
N THR A 8 -19.20 -7.86 -30.21
CA THR A 8 -17.92 -7.17 -30.19
C THR A 8 -17.19 -7.57 -28.92
N SER A 9 -16.37 -8.61 -29.03
CA SER A 9 -15.47 -9.05 -27.97
C SER A 9 -14.59 -7.87 -27.55
N ARG A 10 -14.25 -7.79 -26.26
CA ARG A 10 -13.36 -6.75 -25.73
C ARG A 10 -12.12 -6.65 -26.63
N LEU A 11 -11.87 -5.47 -27.20
CA LEU A 11 -10.65 -5.19 -27.99
C LEU A 11 -9.44 -5.81 -27.30
N ARG A 12 -8.71 -6.66 -28.03
CA ARG A 12 -7.48 -7.30 -27.52
C ARG A 12 -6.49 -6.20 -27.22
N ASP A 13 -5.67 -6.40 -26.20
CA ASP A 13 -4.73 -5.35 -25.77
C ASP A 13 -3.66 -5.07 -26.84
N SER A 14 -3.41 -6.01 -27.76
CA SER A 14 -2.58 -5.82 -28.97
C SER A 14 -3.17 -4.85 -30.00
N ASP A 15 -4.49 -4.73 -30.02
CA ASP A 15 -5.22 -3.99 -31.06
C ASP A 15 -5.50 -2.55 -30.60
N ARG A 16 -5.13 -2.21 -29.36
CA ARG A 16 -5.33 -0.90 -28.76
C ARG A 16 -4.24 0.07 -29.20
N LYS A 17 -4.67 1.24 -29.68
CA LYS A 17 -3.77 2.34 -30.08
C LYS A 17 -3.21 3.13 -28.88
N THR A 18 -3.89 3.07 -27.74
CA THR A 18 -3.52 3.73 -26.49
C THR A 18 -3.65 2.76 -25.33
N ARG A 19 -3.02 3.11 -24.20
CA ARG A 19 -3.08 2.30 -22.99
C ARG A 19 -4.51 2.24 -22.43
N VAL A 20 -4.85 1.12 -21.79
CA VAL A 20 -6.07 1.02 -20.97
C VAL A 20 -5.98 1.96 -19.77
N HIS A 21 -7.06 2.68 -19.50
CA HIS A 21 -7.18 3.56 -18.35
C HIS A 21 -6.91 2.83 -17.04
N LEU A 22 -5.97 3.35 -16.26
CA LEU A 22 -5.67 2.84 -14.93
C LEU A 22 -6.82 3.11 -13.95
N SER A 23 -7.11 2.14 -13.08
CA SER A 23 -8.06 2.31 -11.98
C SER A 23 -7.57 3.38 -10.99
N LEU A 24 -8.49 4.04 -10.29
CA LEU A 24 -8.12 5.03 -9.25
C LEU A 24 -7.25 4.41 -8.16
N TYR A 25 -7.54 3.17 -7.76
CA TYR A 25 -6.73 2.44 -6.79
C TYR A 25 -5.27 2.28 -7.25
N ASP A 26 -5.03 1.91 -8.51
CA ASP A 26 -3.67 1.74 -9.04
C ASP A 26 -2.89 3.05 -9.22
N ARG A 27 -3.61 4.17 -9.33
CA ARG A 27 -3.00 5.51 -9.37
C ARG A 27 -2.58 5.94 -7.96
N VAL A 28 -3.41 5.67 -6.97
CA VAL A 28 -3.26 6.31 -5.66
C VAL A 28 -2.53 5.44 -4.63
N LYS A 29 -2.56 4.10 -4.75
CA LYS A 29 -2.05 3.18 -3.71
C LYS A 29 -0.59 3.41 -3.28
N PHE A 30 0.32 3.74 -4.21
CA PHE A 30 1.73 3.96 -3.88
C PHE A 30 1.96 5.35 -3.25
N LEU A 31 1.26 6.38 -3.73
CA LEU A 31 1.29 7.69 -3.09
C LEU A 31 0.72 7.62 -1.67
N LEU A 32 -0.36 6.87 -1.45
CA LEU A 32 -0.88 6.62 -0.10
C LEU A 32 0.12 5.84 0.74
N LEU A 33 0.75 4.80 0.20
CA LEU A 33 1.75 4.02 0.93
C LEU A 33 2.91 4.90 1.40
N PHE A 34 3.48 5.71 0.51
CA PHE A 34 4.61 6.59 0.84
C PHE A 34 4.17 7.76 1.74
N GLY A 35 3.02 8.36 1.46
CA GLY A 35 2.45 9.44 2.26
C GLY A 35 2.10 8.99 3.68
N LEU A 36 1.46 7.83 3.84
CA LEU A 36 1.18 7.26 5.16
C LEU A 36 2.46 6.94 5.91
N THR A 37 3.44 6.33 5.24
CA THR A 37 4.76 6.07 5.84
C THR A 37 5.41 7.37 6.32
N PHE A 38 5.39 8.42 5.49
CA PHE A 38 5.92 9.72 5.82
C PHE A 38 5.21 10.34 7.04
N LEU A 39 3.88 10.34 7.06
CA LEU A 39 3.08 10.89 8.15
C LEU A 39 3.30 10.14 9.46
N VAL A 40 3.39 8.81 9.42
CA VAL A 40 3.70 8.00 10.61
C VAL A 40 5.09 8.33 11.14
N LEU A 41 6.08 8.54 10.27
CA LEU A 41 7.43 8.92 10.70
C LEU A 41 7.47 10.33 11.29
N ALA A 42 6.80 11.30 10.67
CA ALA A 42 6.71 12.66 11.19
C ALA A 42 5.96 12.69 12.54
N TRP A 43 4.87 11.92 12.65
CA TRP A 43 4.14 11.76 13.90
C TRP A 43 4.99 11.11 14.99
N SER A 44 5.78 10.09 14.62
CA SER A 44 6.71 9.44 15.55
C SER A 44 7.69 10.43 16.16
N SER A 45 8.20 11.40 15.38
CA SER A 45 9.08 12.46 15.91
C SER A 45 8.36 13.37 16.91
N LEU A 46 7.10 13.74 16.64
CA LEU A 46 6.29 14.54 17.57
C LEU A 46 5.99 13.80 18.87
N ALA A 47 5.63 12.52 18.78
CA ALA A 47 5.36 11.69 19.95
C ALA A 47 6.60 11.51 20.85
N GLN A 48 7.79 11.65 20.28
CA GLN A 48 9.05 11.52 21.00
C GLN A 48 9.52 12.85 21.60
N ASN A 49 9.19 13.98 20.99
CA ASN A 49 9.62 15.31 21.40
C ASN A 49 8.43 16.27 21.56
N PRO A 50 7.93 16.48 22.79
CA PRO A 50 6.75 17.31 23.05
C PRO A 50 6.88 18.79 22.65
N ILE A 51 8.12 19.27 22.49
CA ILE A 51 8.43 20.67 22.15
C ILE A 51 8.50 20.87 20.61
N LEU A 52 8.61 19.78 19.85
CA LEU A 52 8.78 19.83 18.40
C LEU A 52 7.48 20.32 17.74
N SER A 53 7.56 21.39 16.96
CA SER A 53 6.43 21.87 16.16
C SER A 53 6.10 20.86 15.05
N PHE A 54 4.82 20.80 14.66
CA PHE A 54 4.37 20.00 13.53
C PHE A 54 5.13 20.32 12.22
N GLN A 55 5.38 21.61 11.97
CA GLN A 55 6.12 22.05 10.78
C GLN A 55 7.57 21.58 10.80
N ASP A 56 8.22 21.65 11.96
CA ASP A 56 9.60 21.20 12.13
C ASP A 56 9.72 19.69 11.97
N ALA A 57 8.78 18.92 12.54
CA ALA A 57 8.73 17.48 12.37
C ALA A 57 8.57 17.06 10.90
N ILE A 58 7.71 17.74 10.13
CA ILE A 58 7.58 17.51 8.69
C ILE A 58 8.89 17.82 7.96
N ASN A 59 9.47 18.99 8.22
CA ASN A 59 10.69 19.44 7.56
C ASN A 59 11.88 18.51 7.86
N GLU A 60 12.02 18.09 9.11
CA GLU A 60 13.05 17.16 9.55
C GLU A 60 12.84 15.77 8.94
N THR A 61 11.60 15.29 8.87
CA THR A 61 11.28 14.01 8.21
C THR A 61 11.57 14.07 6.72
N ALA A 62 11.21 15.16 6.03
CA ALA A 62 11.50 15.36 4.62
C ALA A 62 13.01 15.40 4.32
N ARG A 63 13.82 16.01 5.20
CA ARG A 63 15.28 16.05 5.06
C ARG A 63 15.93 14.71 5.37
N SER A 64 15.57 14.09 6.51
CA SER A 64 16.20 12.86 6.99
C SER A 64 15.71 11.60 6.26
N LYS A 65 14.51 11.63 5.68
CA LYS A 65 13.88 10.55 4.91
C LYS A 65 13.55 11.00 3.50
N SER A 66 14.43 11.82 2.91
CA SER A 66 14.30 12.35 1.54
C SER A 66 14.08 11.28 0.47
N TRP A 67 14.61 10.08 0.70
CA TRP A 67 14.37 8.93 -0.16
C TRP A 67 12.88 8.58 -0.32
N LEU A 68 12.02 8.83 0.67
CA LEU A 68 10.55 8.66 0.53
C LEU A 68 9.97 9.68 -0.44
N ILE A 69 10.47 10.92 -0.42
CA ILE A 69 10.08 11.96 -1.36
C ILE A 69 10.52 11.58 -2.77
N ILE A 70 11.73 11.05 -2.93
CA ILE A 70 12.23 10.55 -4.21
C ILE A 70 11.31 9.44 -4.76
N LEU A 71 10.90 8.48 -3.92
CA LEU A 71 9.95 7.43 -4.34
C LEU A 71 8.59 8.01 -4.74
N ALA A 72 8.08 9.00 -4.01
CA ALA A 72 6.84 9.69 -4.36
C ALA A 72 6.95 10.45 -5.67
N VAL A 73 8.07 11.13 -5.93
CA VAL A 73 8.33 11.82 -7.20
C VAL A 73 8.42 10.83 -8.37
N ILE A 74 9.12 9.71 -8.20
CA ILE A 74 9.18 8.64 -9.21
C ILE A 74 7.76 8.12 -9.52
N GLU A 75 6.93 7.97 -8.49
CA GLU A 75 5.54 7.54 -8.63
C GLU A 75 4.68 8.59 -9.36
N VAL A 76 4.87 9.88 -9.10
CA VAL A 76 4.21 10.96 -9.86
C VAL A 76 4.64 10.92 -11.33
N VAL A 77 5.94 10.77 -11.62
CA VAL A 77 6.46 10.63 -12.98
C VAL A 77 5.83 9.42 -13.67
N ARG A 78 5.69 8.28 -12.97
CA ARG A 78 5.00 7.09 -13.48
C ARG A 78 3.54 7.40 -13.83
N GLN A 79 2.82 8.15 -13.00
CA GLN A 79 1.43 8.52 -13.26
C GLN A 79 1.30 9.44 -14.47
N ILE A 80 2.18 10.45 -14.59
CA ILE A 80 2.25 11.33 -15.76
C ILE A 80 2.51 10.51 -17.01
N HIS A 81 3.50 9.60 -16.97
CA HIS A 81 3.81 8.70 -18.06
C HIS A 81 2.58 7.88 -18.51
N PHE A 82 1.82 7.31 -17.56
CA PHE A 82 0.62 6.56 -17.90
C PHE A 82 -0.52 7.43 -18.43
N LEU A 83 -0.70 8.63 -17.89
CA LEU A 83 -1.69 9.57 -18.41
C LEU A 83 -1.39 9.94 -19.86
N ILE A 84 -0.13 10.26 -20.18
CA ILE A 84 0.26 10.58 -21.56
C ILE A 84 0.05 9.36 -22.48
N ALA A 85 0.35 8.14 -22.02
CA ALA A 85 0.13 6.91 -22.79
C ALA A 85 -1.34 6.53 -22.99
N GLU A 86 -2.25 6.98 -22.11
CA GLU A 86 -3.69 6.84 -22.27
C GLU A 86 -4.24 7.83 -23.33
N LEU A 87 -3.65 9.02 -23.41
CA LEU A 87 -4.11 10.11 -24.28
C LEU A 87 -3.48 10.10 -25.69
N LEU A 88 -2.18 9.80 -25.81
CA LEU A 88 -1.41 9.96 -27.04
C LEU A 88 -0.95 8.60 -27.60
N SER A 89 -1.54 8.21 -28.73
CA SER A 89 -1.18 6.97 -29.44
C SER A 89 0.29 6.90 -29.88
N PRO A 90 0.90 7.97 -30.44
CA PRO A 90 2.32 7.93 -30.83
C PRO A 90 3.25 7.70 -29.64
N TYR A 91 2.97 8.37 -28.51
CA TYR A 91 3.73 8.20 -27.28
C TYR A 91 3.62 6.75 -26.79
N HIS A 92 2.40 6.22 -26.68
CA HIS A 92 2.18 4.82 -26.31
C HIS A 92 2.94 3.85 -27.23
N GLY A 93 2.90 4.06 -28.54
CA GLY A 93 3.60 3.22 -29.52
C GLY A 93 5.12 3.19 -29.35
N ILE A 94 5.76 4.32 -29.03
CA ILE A 94 7.21 4.38 -28.75
C ILE A 94 7.54 3.49 -27.55
N TRP A 95 6.79 3.65 -26.45
CA TRP A 95 7.01 2.88 -25.23
C TRP A 95 6.71 1.39 -25.39
N THR A 96 5.68 1.03 -26.16
CA THR A 96 5.37 -0.37 -26.47
C THR A 96 6.53 -1.05 -27.21
N LYS A 97 7.16 -0.36 -28.18
CA LYS A 97 8.36 -0.88 -28.88
C LYS A 97 9.55 -1.03 -27.93
N TYR A 98 9.79 -0.04 -27.07
CA TYR A 98 10.84 -0.10 -26.06
C TYR A 98 10.63 -1.28 -25.10
N PHE A 99 9.41 -1.48 -24.59
CA PHE A 99 9.11 -2.59 -23.69
C PHE A 99 9.21 -3.95 -24.38
N ALA A 100 8.85 -4.08 -25.67
CA ALA A 100 9.07 -5.32 -26.41
C ALA A 100 10.56 -5.69 -26.52
N PHE A 101 11.42 -4.68 -26.70
CA PHE A 101 12.86 -4.87 -26.68
C PHE A 101 13.36 -5.31 -25.30
N VAL A 102 12.93 -4.63 -24.23
CA VAL A 102 13.30 -4.98 -22.85
C VAL A 102 12.80 -6.38 -22.49
N ASP A 103 11.57 -6.73 -22.85
CA ASP A 103 10.98 -8.04 -22.57
C ASP A 103 11.78 -9.17 -23.22
N THR A 104 12.32 -8.94 -24.43
CA THR A 104 13.24 -9.88 -25.09
C THR A 104 14.52 -10.11 -24.25
N GLN A 105 15.05 -9.09 -23.58
CA GLN A 105 16.21 -9.25 -22.70
C GLN A 105 15.83 -9.97 -21.40
N VAL A 106 14.67 -9.64 -20.84
CA VAL A 106 14.18 -10.22 -19.58
C VAL A 106 13.76 -11.69 -19.75
N HIS A 107 13.28 -12.08 -20.93
CA HIS A 107 12.94 -13.46 -21.29
C HIS A 107 14.13 -14.43 -21.31
N ARG A 108 15.36 -13.93 -21.12
CA ARG A 108 16.52 -14.78 -20.79
C ARG A 108 16.37 -15.46 -19.42
N LEU A 109 15.56 -14.90 -18.52
CA LEU A 109 15.16 -15.53 -17.26
C LEU A 109 13.94 -16.41 -17.50
N SER A 110 13.86 -17.54 -16.79
CA SER A 110 12.65 -18.38 -16.85
C SER A 110 11.42 -17.63 -16.31
N ASP A 111 10.25 -17.95 -16.85
CA ASP A 111 8.97 -17.36 -16.43
C ASP A 111 8.75 -17.47 -14.92
N TRP A 112 9.16 -18.61 -14.35
CA TRP A 112 9.11 -18.87 -12.93
C TRP A 112 9.99 -17.92 -12.11
N THR A 113 11.23 -17.68 -12.55
CA THR A 113 12.15 -16.76 -11.88
C THR A 113 11.63 -15.32 -11.96
N ARG A 114 11.12 -14.89 -13.13
CA ARG A 114 10.55 -13.55 -13.33
C ARG A 114 9.35 -13.27 -12.43
N PHE A 115 8.43 -14.23 -12.35
CA PHE A 115 7.26 -14.13 -11.47
C PHE A 115 7.65 -14.01 -10.00
N ARG A 116 8.58 -14.86 -9.54
CA ARG A 116 9.09 -14.83 -8.16
C ARG A 116 9.82 -13.53 -7.86
N LEU A 117 10.72 -13.09 -8.73
CA LEU A 117 11.50 -11.87 -8.53
C LEU A 117 10.60 -10.64 -8.41
N SER A 118 9.60 -10.50 -9.29
CA SER A 118 8.61 -9.42 -9.20
C SER A 118 7.88 -9.40 -7.85
N ARG A 119 7.50 -10.58 -7.36
CA ARG A 119 6.84 -10.71 -6.06
C ARG A 119 7.79 -10.39 -4.90
N VAL A 120 9.01 -10.92 -4.93
CA VAL A 120 10.04 -10.68 -3.91
C VAL A 120 10.34 -9.19 -3.81
N VAL A 121 10.56 -8.50 -4.93
CA VAL A 121 10.83 -7.05 -4.93
C VAL A 121 9.66 -6.26 -4.32
N LYS A 122 8.41 -6.59 -4.66
CA LYS A 122 7.22 -5.93 -4.08
C LYS A 122 7.15 -6.14 -2.56
N TRP A 123 7.37 -7.37 -2.09
CA TRP A 123 7.37 -7.67 -0.66
C TRP A 123 8.55 -7.03 0.06
N LEU A 124 9.74 -7.02 -0.53
CA LEU A 124 10.92 -6.36 0.05
C LEU A 124 10.68 -4.86 0.24
N LEU A 125 10.04 -4.18 -0.72
CA LEU A 125 9.68 -2.77 -0.56
C LEU A 125 8.73 -2.56 0.63
N VAL A 126 7.69 -3.38 0.75
CA VAL A 126 6.72 -3.28 1.86
C VAL A 126 7.39 -3.59 3.20
N VAL A 127 8.17 -4.66 3.29
CA VAL A 127 8.92 -5.05 4.49
C VAL A 127 9.92 -3.98 4.88
N PHE A 128 10.62 -3.38 3.90
CA PHE A 128 11.55 -2.29 4.13
C PHE A 128 10.85 -1.05 4.71
N LEU A 129 9.73 -0.63 4.14
CA LEU A 129 8.94 0.49 4.66
C LEU A 129 8.46 0.19 6.09
N LEU A 130 7.94 -1.00 6.32
CA LEU A 130 7.49 -1.45 7.64
C LEU A 130 8.64 -1.48 8.66
N ALA A 131 9.84 -1.92 8.25
CA ALA A 131 11.03 -1.91 9.09
C ALA A 131 11.40 -0.49 9.52
N VAL A 132 11.37 0.47 8.60
CA VAL A 132 11.69 1.88 8.91
C VAL A 132 10.65 2.47 9.86
N ILE A 133 9.36 2.19 9.64
CA ILE A 133 8.28 2.61 10.54
C ILE A 133 8.49 2.04 11.94
N LEU A 134 8.64 0.72 12.06
CA LEU A 134 8.83 0.07 13.35
C LEU A 134 10.13 0.51 14.03
N GLY A 135 11.19 0.75 13.29
CA GLY A 135 12.43 1.29 13.83
C GLY A 135 12.24 2.66 14.47
N ALA A 136 11.46 3.53 13.82
CA ALA A 136 11.10 4.83 14.39
C ALA A 136 10.25 4.69 15.66
N VAL A 137 9.26 3.79 15.64
CA VAL A 137 8.36 3.56 16.79
C VAL A 137 9.09 2.95 17.98
N TYR A 138 9.90 1.91 17.75
CA TYR A 138 10.63 1.19 18.81
C TYR A 138 11.95 1.83 19.20
N LYS A 139 12.39 2.90 18.52
CA LYS A 139 13.70 3.55 18.73
C LYS A 139 14.87 2.58 18.54
N GLU A 140 14.76 1.69 17.56
CA GLU A 140 15.72 0.63 17.27
C GLU A 140 16.07 0.63 15.78
N PRO A 141 17.22 0.06 15.38
CA PRO A 141 17.56 -0.10 13.97
C PRO A 141 16.45 -0.85 13.20
N PRO A 142 16.10 -0.44 11.97
CA PRO A 142 14.95 -0.98 11.23
C PRO A 142 14.87 -2.51 11.17
N ILE A 143 16.01 -3.16 10.94
CA ILE A 143 16.09 -4.62 10.84
C ILE A 143 15.77 -5.26 12.20
N LYS A 144 16.36 -4.75 13.29
CA LYS A 144 16.10 -5.26 14.64
C LYS A 144 14.63 -5.06 15.03
N ALA A 145 14.04 -3.93 14.65
CA ALA A 145 12.65 -3.61 14.94
C ALA A 145 11.65 -4.60 14.31
N LEU A 146 11.94 -5.14 13.11
CA LEU A 146 11.13 -6.21 12.52
C LEU A 146 11.05 -7.45 13.41
N PHE A 147 12.17 -7.84 14.02
CA PHE A 147 12.22 -9.00 14.91
C PHE A 147 11.58 -8.75 16.28
N LEU A 148 11.42 -7.49 16.67
CA LEU A 148 10.69 -7.11 17.88
C LEU A 148 9.17 -7.11 17.67
N ALA A 149 8.70 -6.97 16.43
CA ALA A 149 7.27 -6.88 16.13
C ALA A 149 6.45 -8.08 16.63
N PRO A 150 6.87 -9.35 16.43
CA PRO A 150 6.14 -10.50 16.95
C PRO A 150 6.06 -10.49 18.48
N LYS A 151 7.17 -10.15 19.15
CA LYS A 151 7.19 -10.04 20.62
C LYS A 151 6.20 -8.98 21.09
N ALA A 152 6.22 -7.78 20.50
CA ALA A 152 5.32 -6.69 20.84
C ALA A 152 3.84 -7.08 20.65
N PHE A 153 3.52 -7.78 19.57
CA PHE A 153 2.17 -8.30 19.31
C PHE A 153 1.74 -9.31 20.39
N LEU A 154 2.58 -10.29 20.70
CA LEU A 154 2.29 -11.29 21.73
C LEU A 154 2.12 -10.66 23.11
N THR A 155 2.92 -9.65 23.45
CA THR A 155 2.79 -8.92 24.72
C THR A 155 1.53 -8.06 24.78
N ALA A 156 0.96 -7.67 23.63
CA ALA A 156 -0.30 -6.93 23.56
C ALA A 156 -1.53 -7.86 23.61
N LEU A 157 -1.38 -9.18 23.39
CA LEU A 157 -2.50 -10.13 23.41
C LEU A 157 -3.32 -10.10 24.71
N PRO A 158 -2.73 -10.01 25.92
CA PRO A 158 -3.51 -9.91 27.15
C PRO A 158 -4.41 -8.67 27.17
N MET A 159 -3.90 -7.51 26.75
CA MET A 159 -4.68 -6.26 26.67
C MET A 159 -5.79 -6.37 25.61
N LEU A 160 -5.48 -6.90 24.42
CA LEU A 160 -6.48 -7.13 23.38
C LEU A 160 -7.55 -8.12 23.83
N GLY A 161 -7.15 -9.19 24.52
CA GLY A 161 -8.04 -10.16 25.14
C GLY A 161 -8.93 -9.51 26.20
N GLN A 162 -8.37 -8.63 27.03
CA GLN A 162 -9.13 -7.85 28.01
C GLN A 162 -10.15 -6.92 27.35
N LEU A 163 -9.77 -6.21 26.29
CA LEU A 163 -10.69 -5.37 25.51
C LEU A 163 -11.82 -6.18 24.88
N LEU A 164 -11.49 -7.31 24.24
CA LEU A 164 -12.49 -8.21 23.67
C LEU A 164 -13.41 -8.78 24.75
N PHE A 165 -12.85 -9.22 25.88
CA PHE A 165 -13.64 -9.69 27.01
C PHE A 165 -14.57 -8.61 27.55
N ALA A 166 -14.11 -7.36 27.68
CA ALA A 166 -14.95 -6.24 28.09
C ALA A 166 -16.12 -6.02 27.11
N VAL A 167 -15.88 -6.08 25.80
CA VAL A 167 -16.94 -5.99 24.78
C VAL A 167 -17.94 -7.14 24.92
N PHE A 168 -17.46 -8.39 25.03
CA PHE A 168 -18.33 -9.55 25.22
C PHE A 168 -19.16 -9.46 26.50
N PHE A 169 -18.53 -9.04 27.60
CA PHE A 169 -19.19 -8.87 28.87
C PHE A 169 -20.34 -7.86 28.77
N VAL A 170 -20.10 -6.70 28.15
CA VAL A 170 -21.13 -5.68 27.91
C VAL A 170 -22.27 -6.23 27.06
N ILE A 171 -21.97 -6.94 25.96
CA ILE A 171 -23.00 -7.53 25.09
C ILE A 171 -23.87 -8.53 25.87
N ILE A 172 -23.25 -9.42 26.66
CA ILE A 172 -23.97 -10.41 27.47
C ILE A 172 -24.84 -9.72 28.52
N GLN A 173 -24.33 -8.70 29.20
CA GLN A 173 -25.11 -7.95 30.19
C GLN A 173 -26.36 -7.32 29.56
N PHE A 174 -26.22 -6.60 28.45
CA PHE A 174 -27.36 -6.01 27.75
C PHE A 174 -28.33 -7.08 27.26
N GLY A 175 -27.83 -8.17 26.66
CA GLY A 175 -28.66 -9.29 26.20
C GLY A 175 -29.47 -9.93 27.33
N ALA A 176 -28.86 -10.13 28.50
CA ALA A 176 -29.55 -10.65 29.68
C ALA A 176 -30.63 -9.69 30.18
N ILE A 177 -30.34 -8.38 30.27
CA ILE A 177 -31.31 -7.36 30.68
C ILE A 177 -32.53 -7.36 29.74
N PHE A 178 -32.32 -7.32 28.42
CA PHE A 178 -33.42 -7.34 27.46
C PHE A 178 -34.21 -8.65 27.50
N TRP A 179 -33.55 -9.79 27.68
CA TRP A 179 -34.21 -11.07 27.83
C TRP A 179 -35.11 -11.10 29.07
N PHE A 180 -34.65 -10.59 30.22
CA PHE A 180 -35.46 -10.49 31.44
C PHE A 180 -36.66 -9.56 31.24
N LEU A 181 -36.46 -8.39 30.63
CA LEU A 181 -37.55 -7.45 30.31
C LEU A 181 -38.59 -8.07 29.36
N SER A 182 -38.17 -8.91 28.41
CA SER A 182 -39.06 -9.54 27.42
C SER A 182 -40.02 -10.60 27.99
N ARG A 183 -39.68 -11.22 29.13
CA ARG A 183 -40.47 -12.32 29.71
C ARG A 183 -41.56 -11.87 30.69
N GLY A 184 -41.85 -10.58 30.72
CA GLY A 184 -42.59 -9.95 31.80
C GLY A 184 -41.65 -9.85 32.99
N GLY A 185 -40.94 -8.71 33.06
CA GLY A 185 -40.22 -8.36 34.28
C GLY A 185 -41.14 -8.45 35.49
N VAL A 186 -40.57 -8.66 36.68
CA VAL A 186 -41.31 -8.56 37.95
C VAL A 186 -42.21 -7.33 37.93
#